data_AF-A0A453RSB6-F1
#
_entry.id   AF-A0A453RSB6-F1
#
_cell.length_a   1.000
_cell.length_b   1.000
_cell.length_c   1.000
_cell.angle_alpha   90.00
_cell.angle_beta   90.00
_cell.angle_gamma   90.00
#
_symmetry.space_group_name_H-M   'P 1'
#
loop_
_entity.id
_entity.type
_entity.pdbx_description
1 polymer ?
#
loop_
_entity_poly.entity_id
_entity_poly.type
_entity_poly.pdbx_seq_one_letter_code
_entity_poly.pdbx_strand_id
1 'polypeptide(L)' 'MLAGDQFCHGDWSSNIKREHCSFNEGELLLFCFSSAYIVALLHDTLKVPMDHKNIDVTNQIRGVPVDWALGAFIVQKN' A
#
# COMPACT_ATOMS: atom_id res chain seq x y z
N MET A 1 -12.75 2.41 14.42
CA MET A 1 -12.01 1.16 14.12
C MET A 1 -11.09 1.46 12.95
N LEU A 2 -9.83 1.01 12.98
CA LEU A 2 -8.85 1.30 11.92
C LEU A 2 -9.19 0.48 10.66
N ALA A 3 -9.00 1.04 9.46
CA ALA A 3 -9.39 0.40 8.21
C ALA A 3 -8.78 -1.00 8.01
N GLY A 4 -7.51 -1.18 8.38
CA GLY A 4 -6.84 -2.49 8.32
C GLY A 4 -7.47 -3.53 9.24
N ASP A 5 -7.87 -3.13 10.45
CA ASP A 5 -8.50 -4.02 11.44
C ASP A 5 -9.90 -4.49 10.98
N GLN A 6 -10.66 -3.58 10.37
CA GLN A 6 -11.96 -3.91 9.76
C GLN A 6 -11.82 -4.89 8.61
N PHE A 7 -10.81 -4.68 7.73
CA PHE A 7 -10.58 -5.56 6.59
C PHE A 7 -10.10 -6.96 7.04
N CYS A 8 -9.13 -7.02 7.95
CA CYS A 8 -8.53 -8.28 8.41
C CYS A 8 -9.51 -9.20 9.17
N HIS A 9 -10.52 -8.63 9.83
CA HIS A 9 -11.54 -9.38 10.57
C HIS A 9 -12.89 -9.48 9.83
N GLY A 10 -12.98 -8.96 8.61
CA GLY A 10 -14.18 -9.00 7.80
C GLY A 10 -14.49 -10.41 7.28
N ASP A 11 -15.78 -10.74 7.15
CA ASP A 11 -16.19 -12.00 6.54
C ASP A 11 -15.83 -12.04 5.05
N TRP A 12 -15.16 -13.12 4.64
CA TRP A 12 -14.59 -13.26 3.30
C TRP A 12 -15.65 -13.20 2.19
N SER A 13 -16.72 -13.99 2.33
CA SER A 13 -17.70 -14.20 1.27
C SER A 13 -18.74 -13.09 1.20
N SER A 14 -19.22 -12.62 2.36
CA SER A 14 -20.34 -11.67 2.44
C SER A 14 -19.92 -10.20 2.47
N ASN A 15 -18.66 -9.92 2.85
CA ASN A 15 -18.14 -8.56 3.00
C ASN A 15 -16.98 -8.33 2.00
N ILE A 16 -15.82 -8.95 2.23
CA ILE A 16 -14.57 -8.59 1.52
C ILE A 16 -14.66 -8.82 0.00
N LYS A 17 -15.04 -10.02 -0.46
CA LYS A 17 -15.14 -10.33 -1.89
C LYS A 17 -16.21 -9.50 -2.60
N ARG A 18 -17.31 -9.19 -1.92
CA ARG A 18 -18.44 -8.46 -2.50
C ARG A 18 -18.12 -6.98 -2.64
N GLU A 19 -17.48 -6.38 -1.64
CA GLU A 19 -17.15 -4.95 -1.61
C GLU A 19 -15.93 -4.63 -2.49
N HIS A 20 -15.01 -5.58 -2.66
CA HIS A 20 -13.78 -5.40 -3.43
C HIS A 20 -13.72 -6.28 -4.68
N CYS A 21 -14.84 -6.44 -5.38
CA CYS A 21 -14.97 -7.30 -6.55
C CYS A 21 -14.14 -6.89 -7.78
N SER A 22 -13.57 -5.67 -7.77
CA SER A 22 -12.64 -5.19 -8.81
C SER A 22 -11.25 -5.82 -8.73
N PHE A 23 -10.89 -6.40 -7.58
CA PHE A 23 -9.61 -7.08 -7.38
C PHE A 23 -9.78 -8.58 -7.55
N ASN A 24 -8.72 -9.26 -7.97
CA ASN A 24 -8.74 -10.71 -8.00
C ASN A 24 -8.59 -11.30 -6.59
N GLU A 25 -9.03 -12.55 -6.42
CA GLU A 25 -9.03 -13.21 -5.12
C GLU A 25 -7.63 -13.29 -4.49
N GLY A 26 -6.60 -13.56 -5.30
CA GLY A 26 -5.21 -13.62 -4.84
C GLY A 26 -4.70 -12.29 -4.30
N GLU A 27 -5.05 -11.17 -4.95
CA GLU A 27 -4.73 -9.82 -4.46
C GLU A 27 -5.40 -9.56 -3.12
N LEU A 28 -6.69 -9.86 -2.99
CA LEU A 28 -7.45 -9.63 -1.76
C LEU A 28 -6.89 -10.41 -0.56
N LEU A 29 -6.44 -11.64 -0.77
CA LEU A 29 -5.81 -12.46 0.27
C LEU A 29 -4.52 -11.82 0.81
N LEU A 30 -3.83 -11.03 0.00
CA LEU A 30 -2.57 -10.38 0.39
C LEU A 30 -2.77 -9.07 1.14
N PHE A 31 -3.94 -8.44 1.07
CA PHE A 31 -4.14 -7.08 1.58
C PHE A 31 -3.99 -6.97 3.09
N CYS A 32 -4.51 -7.92 3.87
CA CYS A 32 -4.38 -7.88 5.32
C CYS A 32 -2.91 -7.94 5.76
N PHE A 33 -2.17 -8.94 5.27
CA PHE A 33 -0.75 -9.10 5.58
C PHE A 33 0.09 -7.94 5.05
N SER A 34 -0.07 -7.58 3.78
CA SER A 34 0.73 -6.53 3.13
C SER A 34 0.55 -5.18 3.79
N SER A 35 -0.69 -4.81 4.15
CA SER A 35 -0.97 -3.54 4.80
C SER A 35 -0.40 -3.49 6.22
N ALA A 36 -0.58 -4.56 7.01
CA ALA A 36 -0.02 -4.65 8.36
C ALA A 36 1.52 -4.63 8.32
N TYR A 37 2.11 -5.33 7.34
CA TYR A 37 3.56 -5.38 7.16
C TYR A 37 4.13 -4.01 6.78
N ILE A 38 3.51 -3.26 5.88
CA ILE A 38 3.94 -1.90 5.52
C ILE A 38 3.93 -1.00 6.76
N VAL A 39 2.86 -1.06 7.57
CA VAL A 39 2.77 -0.27 8.80
C VAL A 39 3.85 -0.66 9.81
N ALA A 40 4.07 -1.96 10.05
CA ALA A 40 5.12 -2.44 10.95
C ALA A 40 6.53 -2.11 10.45
N LEU A 41 6.77 -2.20 9.14
CA LEU A 41 8.04 -1.81 8.53
C LEU A 41 8.32 -0.32 8.76
N LEU A 42 7.35 0.55 8.47
CA LEU A 42 7.51 1.99 8.65
C LEU A 42 7.69 2.36 10.12
N HIS A 43 6.78 1.91 10.97
CA HIS A 43 6.75 2.32 12.37
C HIS A 43 7.77 1.59 13.25
N ASP A 44 7.75 0.25 13.22
CA ASP A 44 8.53 -0.55 14.17
C ASP A 44 9.99 -0.69 13.73
N THR A 45 10.24 -0.77 12.42
CA THR A 45 11.60 -0.96 11.88
C THR A 45 12.25 0.39 11.54
N LEU A 46 11.58 1.23 10.74
CA LEU A 46 12.13 2.50 10.26
C LEU A 46 11.87 3.69 11.21
N LYS A 47 11.15 3.47 12.32
CA LYS A 47 10.86 4.47 13.37
C LYS A 47 10.12 5.71 12.87
N VAL A 48 9.30 5.54 11.83
CA VAL A 48 8.37 6.57 11.36
C VAL A 48 7.24 6.71 12.40
N PRO A 49 6.95 7.91 12.93
CA PRO A 49 5.84 8.11 13.87
C PRO A 49 4.47 7.79 13.23
N MET A 50 3.55 7.20 13.99
CA MET A 50 2.19 6.90 13.48
C MET A 50 1.37 8.15 13.13
N ASP A 51 1.65 9.27 13.78
CA ASP A 51 1.00 10.56 13.57
C ASP A 51 1.76 11.44 12.56
N HIS A 52 2.75 10.87 11.86
CA HIS A 52 3.59 11.60 10.93
C HIS A 52 2.81 12.00 9.68
N LYS A 53 2.51 13.29 9.54
CA LYS A 53 1.78 13.86 8.39
C LYS A 53 2.64 14.08 7.14
N ASN A 54 3.91 13.67 7.15
CA ASN A 54 4.86 13.96 6.06
C ASN A 54 5.06 12.75 5.12
N ILE A 55 4.17 11.76 5.14
CA ILE A 55 4.20 10.64 4.19
C ILE A 55 2.99 10.73 3.29
N ASP A 56 3.26 10.94 2.01
CA ASP A 56 2.28 10.83 0.94
C ASP A 56 2.51 9.54 0.15
N VAL A 57 1.42 8.84 -0.16
CA VAL A 57 1.45 7.61 -0.97
C VAL A 57 0.92 7.94 -2.36
N THR A 58 1.74 7.71 -3.38
CA THR A 58 1.33 7.90 -4.78
C THR A 58 2.06 6.92 -5.69
N ASN A 59 1.40 6.51 -6.78
CA ASN A 59 2.03 5.74 -7.86
C ASN A 59 2.59 6.66 -8.97
N GLN A 60 2.21 7.95 -8.99
CA GLN A 60 2.55 8.87 -10.06
C GLN A 60 2.71 10.32 -9.59
N ILE A 61 3.57 11.09 -10.27
CA ILE A 61 3.71 12.53 -10.10
C ILE A 61 3.53 13.19 -11.48
N ARG A 62 2.54 14.07 -11.60
CA ARG A 62 2.19 14.74 -12.88
C ARG A 62 2.00 13.78 -14.06
N GLY A 63 1.38 12.62 -13.81
CA GLY A 63 1.11 11.58 -14.82
C GLY A 63 2.31 10.69 -15.16
N VAL A 64 3.46 10.88 -14.50
CA VAL A 64 4.65 10.04 -14.68
C VAL A 64 4.75 9.05 -13.52
N PRO A 65 4.89 7.73 -13.78
CA PRO A 65 5.12 6.73 -12.74
C PRO A 65 6.34 7.05 -11.88
N VAL A 66 6.18 6.90 -10.57
CA VAL A 66 7.29 7.00 -9.63
C VAL A 66 8.06 5.68 -9.68
N ASP A 67 9.14 5.67 -10.46
CA ASP A 67 9.98 4.49 -10.66
C ASP A 67 11.46 4.90 -10.74
N TRP A 68 12.34 4.07 -10.19
CA TRP A 68 13.79 4.28 -10.23
C TRP A 68 14.35 4.27 -11.67
N ALA A 69 13.66 3.60 -12.60
CA ALA A 69 14.06 3.51 -14.00
C ALA A 69 14.13 4.89 -14.70
N LEU A 70 13.23 5.82 -14.35
CA LEU A 70 13.27 7.19 -14.88
C LEU A 70 14.55 7.92 -14.43
N GLY A 71 14.94 7.75 -13.17
CA GLY A 71 16.18 8.30 -12.64
C GLY A 71 17.40 7.71 -13.35
N ALA A 72 17.42 6.38 -13.54
CA ALA A 72 18.49 5.70 -14.26
C ALA A 72 18.65 6.21 -15.71
N PHE A 73 17.54 6.42 -16.41
CA PHE A 73 17.57 6.98 -17.77
C PHE A 73 18.19 8.38 -17.81
N ILE A 74 17.83 9.27 -16.87
CA ILE A 74 18.40 10.63 -16.80
C ILE A 74 19.91 10.56 -16.53
N VAL A 75 20.34 9.71 -15.58
CA VAL A 75 21.76 9.55 -15.24
C VAL A 75 22.57 9.02 -16.42
N GLN A 76 22.03 8.08 -17.22
CA GLN A 76 22.72 7.54 -18.39
C GLN A 76 22.82 8.54 -19.56
N LYS A 77 21.95 9.55 -19.60
CA LYS A 77 21.91 10.56 -20.67
C LYS A 77 22.76 11.80 -20.35
N ASN A 78 23.27 11.91 -19.13
CA ASN A 78 24.24 12.92 -18.69
C ASN A 78 25.66 12.37 -18.70
#